data_AF-A0A833ZMT4-F1
#
_entry.id   AF-A0A833ZMT4-F1
#
_cell.length_a   1.000
_cell.length_b   1.000
_cell.length_c   1.000
_cell.angle_alpha   90.00
_cell.angle_beta   90.00
_cell.angle_gamma   90.00
#
_symmetry.space_group_name_H-M   'P 1'
#
loop_
_entity.id
_entity.type
_entity.pdbx_description
1 polymer ?
#
loop_
_entity_poly.entity_id
_entity_poly.type
_entity_poly.pdbx_seq_one_letter_code
_entity_poly.pdbx_strand_id
1 'polypeptide(L)'
;MSDRLTLAKEGSPLLTEKWAHTLRELDLSGQGFSEKDLEQALAAFSGTPGGSQPALCSLNLRGTRVTPGTVSSVISSCPGLRFLNLESCRCLPRGLKRAYRGPEHVQRCLEQLLTSPASPS
;
A
#
# COMPACT_ATOMS: atom_id res chain seq x y z
N MET A 1 6.17 -6.57 -24.03
CA MET A 1 5.29 -5.97 -23.00
C MET A 1 5.49 -6.64 -21.63
N SER A 2 5.82 -7.94 -21.56
CA SER A 2 6.05 -8.66 -20.28
C SER A 2 7.32 -8.25 -19.53
N ASP A 3 8.42 -7.93 -20.20
CA ASP A 3 9.73 -7.66 -19.55
C ASP A 3 9.72 -6.40 -18.66
N ARG A 4 8.98 -5.36 -19.06
CA ARG A 4 8.85 -4.12 -18.29
C ARG A 4 8.09 -4.34 -16.98
N LEU A 5 7.15 -5.27 -16.98
CA LEU A 5 6.35 -5.59 -15.79
C LEU A 5 7.15 -6.44 -14.80
N THR A 6 8.02 -7.32 -15.29
CA THR A 6 8.98 -8.07 -14.47
C THR A 6 9.96 -7.11 -13.77
N LEU A 7 10.53 -6.17 -14.52
CA LEU A 7 11.45 -5.17 -13.95
C LEU A 7 10.79 -4.29 -12.89
N ALA A 8 9.52 -3.90 -13.08
CA ALA A 8 8.78 -3.12 -12.09
C ALA A 8 8.54 -3.91 -10.79
N LYS A 9 8.27 -5.21 -10.88
CA LYS A 9 8.07 -6.08 -9.70
C LYS A 9 9.35 -6.22 -8.90
N GLU A 10 10.45 -6.58 -9.57
CA GLU A 10 11.76 -6.78 -8.93
C GLU A 10 12.35 -5.46 -8.42
N GLY A 11 12.12 -4.36 -9.15
CA GLY A 11 12.61 -3.04 -8.79
C GLY A 11 11.84 -2.39 -7.65
N SER A 12 10.51 -2.57 -7.57
CA SER A 12 9.67 -1.91 -6.58
C SER A 12 10.14 -2.02 -5.12
N PRO A 13 10.54 -3.21 -4.58
CA PRO A 13 11.08 -3.30 -3.23
C PRO A 13 12.43 -2.57 -3.07
N LEU A 14 13.29 -2.58 -4.09
CA LEU A 14 14.58 -1.89 -4.03
C LEU A 14 14.41 -0.36 -3.98
N LEU A 15 13.42 0.18 -4.72
CA LEU A 15 13.12 1.61 -4.72
C LEU A 15 12.57 2.05 -3.37
N THR A 16 11.63 1.30 -2.79
CA THR A 16 11.03 1.64 -1.50
C THR A 16 12.01 1.47 -0.36
N GLU A 17 12.91 0.48 -0.41
CA GLU A 17 14.01 0.35 0.57
C GLU A 17 14.96 1.55 0.50
N LYS A 18 15.43 1.89 -0.72
CA LYS A 18 16.41 2.98 -0.92
C LYS A 18 15.87 4.35 -0.51
N TRP A 19 14.59 4.60 -0.74
CA TRP A 19 13.98 5.92 -0.52
C TRP A 19 12.88 5.92 0.54
N ALA A 20 12.79 4.92 1.43
CA ALA A 20 11.73 4.84 2.45
C ALA A 20 11.52 6.15 3.22
N HIS A 21 12.61 6.87 3.50
CA HIS A 21 12.65 8.11 4.28
C HIS A 21 12.47 9.40 3.45
N THR A 22 12.48 9.33 2.11
CA THR A 22 12.31 10.51 1.23
C THR A 22 11.15 10.37 0.24
N LEU A 23 10.69 9.14 -0.01
CA LEU A 23 9.63 8.86 -0.97
C LEU A 23 8.30 9.38 -0.44
N ARG A 24 7.76 10.41 -1.10
CA ARG A 24 6.49 11.04 -0.72
C ARG A 24 5.31 10.47 -1.47
N GLU A 25 5.51 10.00 -2.69
CA GLU A 25 4.45 9.53 -3.57
C GLU A 25 4.88 8.23 -4.25
N LEU A 26 4.01 7.23 -4.19
CA LEU A 26 4.24 5.92 -4.80
C LEU A 26 2.98 5.48 -5.55
N ASP A 27 3.14 5.16 -6.83
CA ASP A 27 2.08 4.60 -7.67
C ASP A 27 2.49 3.20 -8.12
N LEU A 28 1.76 2.20 -7.63
CA LEU A 28 1.86 0.80 -8.02
C LEU A 28 0.55 0.31 -8.65
N SER A 29 -0.24 1.22 -9.22
CA SER A 29 -1.52 0.87 -9.85
C SER A 29 -1.34 -0.06 -11.05
N GLY A 30 -2.38 -0.85 -11.31
CA GLY A 30 -2.43 -1.79 -12.42
C GLY A 30 -2.50 -3.25 -11.99
N GLN A 31 -2.86 -4.11 -12.94
CA GLN A 31 -3.16 -5.52 -12.69
C GLN A 31 -1.94 -6.44 -12.64
N GLY A 32 -0.73 -5.87 -12.76
CA GLY A 32 0.48 -6.65 -12.93
C GLY A 32 1.06 -7.25 -11.67
N PHE A 33 0.87 -6.58 -10.53
CA PHE A 33 1.45 -7.00 -9.26
C PHE A 33 0.66 -8.14 -8.61
N SER A 34 1.37 -9.16 -8.14
CA SER A 34 0.82 -10.17 -7.24
C SER A 34 0.70 -9.62 -5.82
N GLU A 35 -0.01 -10.36 -4.95
CA GLU A 35 -0.11 -10.04 -3.53
C GLU A 35 1.27 -9.96 -2.87
N LYS A 36 2.16 -10.91 -3.19
CA LYS A 36 3.53 -10.96 -2.68
C LYS A 36 4.40 -9.80 -3.18
N ASP A 37 4.27 -9.41 -4.45
CA ASP A 37 5.04 -8.28 -5.01
C ASP A 37 4.71 -6.98 -4.24
N LEU A 38 3.43 -6.76 -3.92
CA LEU A 38 2.98 -5.57 -3.20
C LEU A 38 3.41 -5.60 -1.73
N GLU A 39 3.32 -6.76 -1.09
CA GLU A 39 3.80 -6.96 0.27
C GLU A 39 5.31 -6.64 0.36
N GLN A 40 6.12 -7.19 -0.54
CA GLN A 40 7.56 -6.92 -0.59
C GLN A 40 7.86 -5.46 -0.90
N ALA A 41 7.16 -4.86 -1.87
CA ALA A 41 7.34 -3.46 -2.23
C ALA A 41 7.02 -2.52 -1.05
N LEU A 42 6.04 -2.84 -0.22
CA LEU A 42 5.60 -1.96 0.87
C LEU A 42 6.25 -2.30 2.22
N ALA A 43 6.91 -3.46 2.36
CA ALA A 43 7.56 -3.91 3.58
C ALA A 43 8.60 -2.91 4.12
N ALA A 44 9.29 -2.21 3.22
CA ALA A 44 10.28 -1.18 3.56
C ALA A 44 9.71 -0.07 4.46
N PHE A 45 8.42 0.24 4.34
CA PHE A 45 7.78 1.25 5.19
C PHE A 45 7.45 0.73 6.58
N SER A 46 7.18 -0.57 6.73
CA SER A 46 6.80 -1.19 8.01
C SER A 46 7.98 -1.57 8.90
N GLY A 47 9.18 -1.67 8.35
CA GLY A 47 10.34 -2.25 9.04
C GLY A 47 11.55 -1.34 9.16
N THR A 48 11.44 -0.03 8.93
CA THR A 48 12.60 0.90 8.86
C THR A 48 13.52 0.76 10.08
N PRO A 49 14.71 0.14 9.93
CA PRO A 49 15.68 0.03 11.00
C PRO A 49 16.33 1.40 11.18
N GLY A 50 16.14 2.03 12.34
CA GLY A 50 16.75 3.34 12.64
C GLY A 50 15.79 4.45 13.06
N GLY A 51 14.51 4.14 13.32
CA GLY A 51 13.58 5.06 14.00
C GLY A 51 13.09 6.26 13.17
N SER A 52 13.53 6.39 11.91
CA SER A 52 12.98 7.39 10.99
C SER A 52 11.68 6.90 10.38
N GLN A 53 10.61 7.65 10.61
CA GLN A 53 9.30 7.39 10.03
C GLN A 53 9.33 7.58 8.50
N PRO A 54 8.62 6.73 7.73
CA PRO A 54 8.41 6.95 6.30
C PRO A 54 7.87 8.34 5.98
N ALA A 55 8.39 8.97 4.92
CA ALA A 55 7.92 10.28 4.44
C ALA A 55 6.71 10.18 3.49
N LEU A 56 6.12 8.99 3.36
CA LEU A 56 5.09 8.68 2.39
C LEU A 56 3.80 9.46 2.69
N CYS A 57 3.38 10.25 1.71
CA CYS A 57 2.19 11.11 1.76
C CYS A 57 1.08 10.63 0.83
N SER A 58 1.41 9.92 -0.24
CA SER A 58 0.48 9.50 -1.29
C SER A 58 0.81 8.10 -1.79
N LEU A 59 -0.20 7.22 -1.80
CA LEU A 59 -0.07 5.85 -2.27
C LEU A 59 -1.22 5.47 -3.20
N ASN A 60 -0.91 5.06 -4.42
CA ASN A 60 -1.90 4.57 -5.37
C ASN A 60 -1.72 3.07 -5.64
N LEU A 61 -2.72 2.27 -5.26
CA LEU A 61 -2.76 0.83 -5.45
C LEU A 61 -3.94 0.40 -6.35
N ARG A 62 -4.51 1.34 -7.12
CA ARG A 62 -5.69 1.08 -7.94
C ARG A 62 -5.50 -0.12 -8.86
N GLY A 63 -6.49 -1.01 -8.90
CA GLY A 63 -6.51 -2.15 -9.82
C GLY A 63 -5.52 -3.28 -9.47
N THR A 64 -4.92 -3.23 -8.28
CA THR A 64 -3.99 -4.26 -7.80
C THR A 64 -4.71 -5.39 -7.05
N ARG A 65 -3.93 -6.36 -6.59
CA ARG A 65 -4.38 -7.43 -5.69
C ARG A 65 -3.98 -7.20 -4.24
N VAL A 66 -3.78 -5.96 -3.79
CA VAL A 66 -3.34 -5.69 -2.40
C VAL A 66 -4.31 -6.31 -1.37
N THR A 67 -3.75 -6.87 -0.30
CA THR A 67 -4.52 -7.49 0.79
C THR A 67 -4.88 -6.46 1.87
N PRO A 68 -5.95 -6.70 2.65
CA PRO A 68 -6.29 -5.89 3.82
C PRO A 68 -5.13 -5.74 4.81
N GLY A 69 -4.37 -6.83 5.04
CA GLY A 69 -3.23 -6.83 5.95
C GLY A 69 -2.09 -5.93 5.49
N THR A 70 -1.74 -5.99 4.21
CA THR A 70 -0.71 -5.09 3.63
C THR A 70 -1.14 -3.63 3.70
N VAL A 71 -2.42 -3.32 3.42
CA VAL A 71 -2.94 -1.94 3.53
C VAL A 71 -2.90 -1.46 4.98
N SER A 72 -3.37 -2.28 5.93
CA SER A 72 -3.35 -1.94 7.35
C SER A 72 -1.93 -1.68 7.85
N SER A 73 -0.97 -2.53 7.46
CA SER A 73 0.44 -2.36 7.83
C SER A 73 0.99 -1.02 7.32
N VAL A 74 0.77 -0.70 6.03
CA VAL A 74 1.32 0.54 5.44
C VAL A 74 0.72 1.80 6.07
N ILE A 75 -0.58 1.80 6.40
CA ILE A 75 -1.23 2.97 7.03
C ILE A 75 -0.69 3.16 8.45
N SER A 76 -0.54 2.08 9.21
CA SER A 76 0.01 2.13 10.58
C SER A 76 1.46 2.63 10.60
N SER A 77 2.24 2.29 9.56
CA SER A 77 3.65 2.69 9.48
C SER A 77 3.89 4.04 8.82
N CYS A 78 2.90 4.61 8.12
CA CYS A 78 3.01 5.90 7.44
C CYS A 78 2.03 6.93 8.02
N PRO A 79 2.33 7.57 9.16
CA PRO A 79 1.43 8.55 9.78
C PRO A 79 1.21 9.80 8.90
N GLY A 80 2.13 10.08 7.98
CA GLY A 80 2.04 11.19 7.02
C GLY A 80 1.13 10.92 5.82
N LEU A 81 0.53 9.72 5.70
CA LEU A 81 -0.24 9.32 4.53
C LEU A 81 -1.57 10.11 4.45
N ARG A 82 -1.70 10.92 3.41
CA ARG A 82 -2.88 11.76 3.14
C ARG A 82 -3.69 11.27 1.94
N PHE A 83 -3.11 10.46 1.08
CA PHE A 83 -3.81 9.92 -0.08
C PHE A 83 -3.59 8.43 -0.20
N LEU A 84 -4.68 7.69 -0.35
CA LEU A 84 -4.64 6.25 -0.55
C LEU A 84 -5.70 5.87 -1.59
N ASN A 85 -5.29 5.32 -2.73
CA ASN A 85 -6.22 4.83 -3.73
C ASN A 85 -6.32 3.30 -3.73
N LEU A 86 -7.50 2.78 -3.36
CA LEU A 86 -7.85 1.35 -3.33
C LEU A 86 -8.93 0.98 -4.36
N GLU A 87 -9.20 1.84 -5.34
CA GLU A 87 -10.18 1.58 -6.38
C GLU A 87 -9.84 0.29 -7.15
N SER A 88 -10.87 -0.49 -7.48
CA SER A 88 -10.71 -1.73 -8.26
C SER A 88 -9.74 -2.77 -7.69
N CYS A 89 -9.38 -2.70 -6.39
CA CYS A 89 -8.59 -3.74 -5.75
C CYS A 89 -9.42 -5.02 -5.59
N ARG A 90 -8.94 -6.13 -6.14
CA ARG A 90 -9.70 -7.39 -6.20
C ARG A 90 -9.84 -8.08 -4.85
N CYS A 91 -8.79 -8.03 -4.04
CA CYS A 91 -8.71 -8.74 -2.75
C CYS A 91 -9.26 -7.94 -1.55
N LEU A 92 -9.77 -6.72 -1.78
CA LEU A 92 -10.38 -5.89 -0.74
C LEU A 92 -11.91 -6.07 -0.66
N PRO A 93 -12.53 -5.89 0.51
CA PRO A 93 -13.98 -5.87 0.64
C PRO A 93 -14.60 -4.67 -0.08
N ARG A 94 -15.84 -4.81 -0.57
CA ARG A 94 -16.52 -3.80 -1.40
C ARG A 94 -16.57 -2.41 -0.74
N GLY A 95 -16.73 -2.34 0.57
CA GLY A 95 -16.81 -1.07 1.31
C GLY A 95 -15.54 -0.22 1.25
N LEU A 96 -14.37 -0.85 1.04
CA LEU A 96 -13.05 -0.21 1.06
C LEU A 96 -12.53 0.22 -0.31
N LYS A 97 -13.20 -0.15 -1.41
CA LYS A 97 -12.72 0.09 -2.78
C LYS A 97 -12.97 1.52 -3.23
N ARG A 98 -12.20 2.47 -2.69
CA ARG A 98 -12.32 3.89 -3.02
C ARG A 98 -10.98 4.60 -2.88
N ALA A 99 -10.93 5.84 -3.37
CA ALA A 99 -9.86 6.77 -3.05
C ALA A 99 -10.17 7.49 -1.73
N TYR A 100 -9.22 7.45 -0.80
CA TYR A 100 -9.24 8.17 0.46
C TYR A 100 -8.37 9.42 0.33
N ARG A 101 -8.92 10.57 0.71
CA ARG A 101 -8.26 11.88 0.63
C ARG A 101 -8.28 12.57 1.99
N GLY A 102 -7.13 12.90 2.53
CA GLY A 102 -6.95 13.44 3.86
C GLY A 102 -6.64 12.35 4.90
N PRO A 103 -5.91 12.71 5.97
CA PRO A 103 -5.45 11.77 6.99
C PRO A 103 -6.63 11.11 7.73
N GLU A 104 -7.71 11.84 8.00
CA GLU A 104 -8.90 11.31 8.68
C GLU A 104 -9.56 10.16 7.91
N HIS A 105 -9.68 10.30 6.59
CA HIS A 105 -10.25 9.26 5.74
C HIS A 105 -9.35 8.03 5.68
N VAL A 106 -8.03 8.23 5.63
CA VAL A 106 -7.04 7.13 5.66
C VAL A 106 -7.08 6.40 7.00
N GLN A 107 -7.17 7.11 8.13
CA GLN A 107 -7.32 6.52 9.45
C GLN A 107 -8.63 5.75 9.60
N ARG A 108 -9.75 6.29 9.11
CA ARG A 108 -11.02 5.57 9.08
C ARG A 108 -10.94 4.29 8.23
N CYS A 109 -10.14 4.27 7.17
CA CYS A 109 -9.88 3.06 6.41
C CYS A 109 -9.16 2.01 7.28
N LEU A 110 -8.16 2.40 8.07
CA LEU A 110 -7.47 1.52 9.01
C LEU A 110 -8.44 0.96 10.06
N GLU A 111 -9.28 1.80 10.67
CA GLU A 111 -10.30 1.36 11.62
C GLU A 111 -11.26 0.33 11.02
N GLN A 112 -11.71 0.55 9.78
CA GLN A 112 -12.56 -0.40 9.06
C GLN A 112 -11.84 -1.72 8.76
N LEU A 113 -10.55 -1.68 8.44
CA LEU A 113 -9.72 -2.86 8.23
C LEU A 113 -9.53 -3.69 9.52
N LEU A 114 -9.38 -3.01 10.66
CA LEU A 114 -9.20 -3.64 11.98
C LEU A 114 -10.52 -4.16 12.58
N THR A 115 -11.64 -3.48 12.29
CA THR A 115 -12.96 -3.80 12.86
C THR A 115 -13.69 -4.86 12.04
N SER A 116 -13.40 -5.01 10.75
CA SER A 116 -14.02 -6.04 9.93
C SER A 116 -13.50 -7.41 10.39
N PRO A 117 -14.33 -8.29 10.98
CA PRO A 117 -13.90 -9.64 11.23
C PRO A 117 -13.54 -10.24 9.87
N ALA A 118 -12.31 -10.73 9.74
CA ALA A 118 -11.96 -11.59 8.61
C ALA A 118 -12.98 -12.72 8.62
N SER A 119 -13.95 -12.70 7.69
CA SER A 119 -14.82 -13.85 7.50
C SER A 119 -13.91 -14.95 6.95
N PRO A 120 -13.66 -16.04 7.70
CA PRO A 120 -12.99 -17.18 7.11
C PRO A 120 -13.94 -17.74 6.04
N SER A 121 -13.44 -17.87 4.81
CA SER A 121 -14.01 -18.80 3.83
C SER A 121 -13.38 -20.17 4.04
#